data_AF-A0A923XK97-F1
#
_entry.id   AF-A0A923XK97-F1
#
_cell.length_a   1.000
_cell.length_b   1.000
_cell.length_c   1.000
_cell.angle_alpha   90.00
_cell.angle_beta   90.00
_cell.angle_gamma   90.00
#
_symmetry.space_group_name_H-M   'P 1'
#
loop_
_entity.id
_entity.type
_entity.pdbx_description
1 polymer ?
#
loop_
_entity_poly.entity_id
_entity_poly.type
_entity_poly.pdbx_seq_one_letter_code
_entity_poly.pdbx_strand_id
1 'polypeptide(L)' 'NLPKIEVWRAASGKPARYPDDDFIVAIATDSPQAMPVPTLRPVLDLNDPDAVAHWLADNGHRFDYDPGMYI' A
#
# COMPACT_ATOMS: atom_id res chain seq x y z
N ASN A 1 5.40 -3.23 -14.21
CA ASN A 1 4.46 -2.79 -13.14
C ASN A 1 5.33 -2.47 -11.93
N LEU A 2 5.08 -1.36 -11.22
CA LEU A 2 5.95 -0.87 -10.14
C LEU A 2 5.33 -1.14 -8.76
N PRO A 3 6.14 -1.41 -7.72
CA PRO A 3 5.68 -1.48 -6.34
C PRO A 3 4.92 -0.21 -5.93
N LYS A 4 3.80 -0.38 -5.24
CA LYS A 4 2.93 0.74 -4.83
C LYS A 4 2.31 0.49 -3.46
N ILE A 5 1.96 1.58 -2.77
CA ILE A 5 1.08 1.53 -1.61
C ILE A 5 -0.33 1.82 -2.11
N GLU A 6 -1.29 0.98 -1.74
CA GLU A 6 -2.69 1.28 -1.99
C GLU A 6 -3.25 2.18 -0.90
N VAL A 7 -3.80 3.34 -1.29
CA VAL A 7 -4.63 4.15 -0.41
C VAL A 7 -6.07 3.70 -0.58
N TRP A 8 -6.64 3.06 0.45
CA TRP A 8 -8.01 2.56 0.42
C TRP A 8 -8.83 3.08 1.59
N ARG A 9 -10.03 3.58 1.30
CA ARG A 9 -11.01 4.03 2.30
C ARG A 9 -12.34 3.33 2.06
N ALA A 10 -12.93 2.76 3.12
CA ALA A 10 -14.25 2.13 3.03
C ALA A 10 -15.32 3.12 2.52
N ALA A 11 -15.27 4.37 2.99
CA ALA A 11 -16.18 5.44 2.59
C ALA A 11 -16.16 5.77 1.09
N SER A 12 -15.09 5.41 0.36
CA SER A 12 -15.02 5.66 -1.08
C SER A 12 -15.93 4.77 -1.92
N GLY A 13 -16.42 3.66 -1.35
CA GLY A 13 -17.23 2.66 -2.07
C GLY A 13 -16.49 1.95 -3.21
N LYS A 14 -15.16 2.11 -3.32
CA LYS A 14 -14.34 1.47 -4.35
C LYS A 14 -13.80 0.13 -3.84
N PRO A 15 -13.71 -0.90 -4.71
CA PRO A 15 -13.10 -2.17 -4.33
C PRO A 15 -11.63 -1.98 -4.00
N ALA A 16 -11.14 -2.68 -2.98
CA ALA A 16 -9.71 -2.78 -2.69
C ALA A 16 -9.03 -3.63 -3.77
N ARG A 17 -7.81 -3.27 -4.15
CA ARG A 17 -7.04 -3.90 -5.23
C ARG A 17 -5.93 -4.81 -4.72
N TYR A 18 -5.47 -4.63 -3.49
CA TYR A 18 -4.44 -5.49 -2.89
C TYR A 18 -4.72 -7.01 -2.96
N PRO A 19 -5.98 -7.50 -3.01
CA PRO A 19 -6.21 -8.94 -3.19
C PRO A 19 -5.70 -9.48 -4.53
N ASP A 20 -5.71 -8.65 -5.59
CA ASP A 20 -5.47 -9.07 -6.97
C ASP A 20 -4.24 -8.39 -7.63
N ASP A 21 -3.71 -7.30 -7.07
CA ASP A 21 -2.49 -6.65 -7.55
C ASP A 21 -1.30 -6.99 -6.63
N ASP A 22 -0.45 -7.88 -7.15
CA ASP A 22 0.78 -8.34 -6.48
C ASP A 22 1.83 -7.25 -6.28
N PHE A 23 1.71 -6.13 -7.00
CA PHE A 23 2.62 -4.99 -6.85
C PHE A 23 2.19 -4.04 -5.73
N ILE A 24 1.04 -4.26 -5.08
CA ILE A 24 0.67 -3.53 -3.87
C ILE A 24 1.44 -4.12 -2.68
N VAL A 25 2.38 -3.35 -2.13
CA VAL A 25 3.28 -3.82 -1.08
C VAL A 25 2.87 -3.44 0.34
N ALA A 26 1.96 -2.47 0.46
CA ALA A 26 1.33 -2.03 1.72
C ALA A 26 -0.03 -1.39 1.41
N ILE A 27 -0.89 -1.32 2.43
CA ILE A 27 -2.20 -0.67 2.36
C ILE A 27 -2.22 0.47 3.36
N ALA A 28 -2.51 1.70 2.94
CA ALA A 28 -2.82 2.81 3.82
C ALA A 28 -4.34 2.98 3.90
N THR A 29 -4.92 2.80 5.08
CA THR A 29 -6.37 2.87 5.28
C THR A 29 -6.75 3.52 6.60
N ASP A 30 -7.91 4.17 6.61
CA ASP A 30 -8.56 4.70 7.82
C ASP A 30 -9.53 3.70 8.46
N SER A 31 -9.74 2.55 7.83
CA SER A 31 -10.79 1.58 8.19
C SER A 31 -10.25 0.13 8.10
N PRO A 32 -9.19 -0.22 8.84
CA PRO A 32 -8.53 -1.53 8.68
C PRO A 32 -9.45 -2.71 8.98
N GLN A 33 -10.41 -2.56 9.90
CA GLN A 33 -11.39 -3.61 10.21
C GLN A 33 -12.43 -3.82 9.09
N ALA A 34 -12.57 -2.88 8.16
CA ALA A 34 -13.48 -2.97 7.02
C ALA A 34 -12.80 -3.56 5.77
N MET A 35 -11.52 -3.91 5.84
CA MET A 35 -10.80 -4.50 4.71
C MET A 35 -11.43 -5.84 4.30
N PRO A 36 -11.68 -6.07 3.00
CA PRO A 36 -12.46 -7.23 2.54
C PRO A 36 -11.71 -8.57 2.65
N VAL A 37 -10.38 -8.55 2.63
CA VAL A 37 -9.54 -9.75 2.64
C VAL A 37 -8.40 -9.58 3.66
N PRO A 38 -8.22 -10.51 4.62
CA PRO A 38 -7.07 -10.48 5.51
C PRO A 38 -5.75 -10.55 4.73
N THR A 39 -4.73 -9.83 5.19
CA THR A 39 -3.44 -9.78 4.52
C THR A 39 -2.28 -9.73 5.52
N LEU A 40 -1.13 -10.24 5.10
CA LEU A 40 0.14 -10.12 5.84
C LEU A 40 0.92 -8.87 5.42
N ARG A 41 0.44 -8.13 4.41
CA ARG A 41 1.05 -6.87 3.98
C ARG A 41 0.89 -5.82 5.10
N PRO A 42 1.86 -4.89 5.27
CA PRO A 42 1.72 -3.80 6.21
C PRO A 42 0.43 -3.01 5.95
N VAL A 43 -0.32 -2.76 7.03
CA VAL A 43 -1.48 -1.88 7.03
C VAL A 43 -1.12 -0.63 7.83
N LEU A 44 -1.06 0.50 7.13
CA LEU A 44 -0.65 1.79 7.68
C LEU A 44 -1.90 2.60 8.01
N ASP A 45 -1.89 3.31 9.14
CA ASP A 45 -2.95 4.26 9.47
C ASP A 45 -2.85 5.46 8.52
N LEU A 46 -3.87 5.62 7.68
CA LEU A 46 -3.93 6.71 6.71
C LEU A 46 -4.06 8.09 7.36
N ASN A 47 -4.50 8.16 8.61
CA ASN A 47 -4.63 9.41 9.35
C ASN A 47 -3.38 9.77 10.17
N ASP A 48 -2.33 8.94 10.12
CA ASP A 48 -1.01 9.23 10.69
C ASP A 48 0.02 9.43 9.54
N PRO A 49 0.08 10.63 8.95
CA PRO A 49 0.97 10.90 7.82
C PRO A 49 2.45 10.78 8.18
N ASP A 50 2.83 11.04 9.43
CA ASP A 50 4.22 10.94 9.88
C ASP A 50 4.66 9.47 9.95
N ALA A 51 3.82 8.57 10.46
CA ALA A 51 4.08 7.13 10.44
C ALA A 51 4.17 6.58 9.02
N VAL A 52 3.31 7.05 8.10
CA VAL A 52 3.37 6.66 6.68
C VAL A 52 4.69 7.13 6.05
N ALA A 53 5.09 8.37 6.30
CA ALA A 53 6.35 8.93 5.78
C ALA A 53 7.57 8.16 6.32
N HIS A 54 7.55 7.81 7.61
CA HIS A 54 8.60 7.01 8.22
C HIS A 54 8.72 5.62 7.57
N TRP A 55 7.58 4.94 7.40
CA TRP A 55 7.55 3.65 6.72
C TRP A 55 8.11 3.74 5.29
N LEU A 56 7.73 4.78 4.54
CA LEU A 56 8.25 5.04 3.20
C LEU A 56 9.77 5.24 3.18
N ALA A 57 10.32 6.00 4.13
CA ALA A 57 11.76 6.23 4.23
C ALA A 57 12.51 4.92 4.52
N ASP A 58 12.03 4.13 5.48
CA ASP A 58 12.64 2.84 5.86
C ASP A 58 12.57 1.81 4.72
N ASN A 59 11.51 1.88 3.90
CA ASN A 59 11.26 0.95 2.80
C ASN A 59 11.66 1.50 1.42
N GLY A 60 12.31 2.67 1.36
CA GLY A 60 12.56 3.42 0.11
C GLY A 60 13.24 2.59 -0.99
N HIS A 61 14.20 1.74 -0.60
CA HIS A 61 14.91 0.82 -1.49
C HIS A 61 14.00 -0.12 -2.31
N ARG A 62 12.76 -0.36 -1.87
CA ARG A 62 11.79 -1.19 -2.59
C ARG A 62 11.15 -0.48 -3.77
N PHE A 63 11.26 0.84 -3.83
CA PHE A 63 10.65 1.70 -4.85
C PHE A 63 11.68 2.29 -5.81
N ASP A 64 12.95 1.88 -5.71
CA ASP A 64 13.99 2.28 -6.63
C ASP A 64 13.60 1.85 -8.06
N TYR A 65 13.54 2.83 -8.96
CA TYR A 65 13.20 2.59 -10.35
C TYR A 65 14.44 2.13 -11.12
N ASP A 66 14.46 0.85 -11.51
CA ASP A 66 15.43 0.32 -12.46
C ASP A 66 14.76 0.08 -13.82
N PRO A 67 14.99 0.94 -14.83
CA PRO A 67 14.44 0.74 -16.18
C PRO A 67 14.98 -0.52 -16.87
N GLY A 68 16.15 -1.04 -16.47
CA GLY A 68 16.76 -2.25 -17.05
C GLY A 68 16.12 -3.56 -16.58
N MET A 69 15.31 -3.53 -15.51
CA MET A 69 14.56 -4.69 -15.00
C MET A 69 13.22 -4.91 -15.73
N TYR A 70 12.90 -4.07 -16.72
CA TYR A 70 11.61 -4.11 -17.45
C TYR A 70 11.75 -4.20 -18.98
N ILE A 71 12.95 -4.56 -19.48
CA ILE A 71 13.23 -4.87 -20.91
C ILE A 71 13.15 -6.36 -21.21
#